data_AF-A0A973FNS5-F1
#
_entry.id   AF-A0A973FNS5-F1
#
_cell.length_a   1.000
_cell.length_b   1.000
_cell.length_c   1.000
_cell.angle_alpha   90.00
_cell.angle_beta   90.00
_cell.angle_gamma   90.00
#
_symmetry.space_group_name_H-M   'P 1'
#
loop_
_entity.id
_entity.type
_entity.pdbx_description
1 polymer ?
#
loop_
_entity_poly.entity_id
_entity_poly.type
_entity_poly.pdbx_seq_one_letter_code
_entity_poly.pdbx_strand_id
1 'polypeptide(L)' 'SALRLQRRALEAAGKGEHAAAAGLLRAAAARLRDLGEAALAEAALAEAATLEATGSSSGVGQRELTYATRRLGEHEVT' A
#
# COMPACT_ATOMS: atom_id res chain seq x y z
N SER A 1 -1.23 8.67 -8.87
CA SER A 1 -0.02 8.45 -8.07
C SER A 1 -0.26 7.25 -7.18
N ALA A 2 0.77 6.45 -6.95
CA ALA A 2 0.70 5.32 -6.01
C ALA A 2 0.29 5.82 -4.61
N LEU A 3 0.74 7.01 -4.22
CA LEU A 3 0.41 7.67 -2.95
C LEU A 3 -1.09 7.91 -2.74
N ARG A 4 -1.83 8.31 -3.78
CA ARG A 4 -3.29 8.49 -3.68
C ARG A 4 -4.01 7.17 -3.44
N LEU A 5 -3.57 6.09 -4.09
CA LEU A 5 -4.13 4.76 -3.91
C LEU A 5 -3.85 4.24 -2.48
N GLN A 6 -2.63 4.47 -1.99
CA GLN A 6 -2.20 4.09 -0.65
C GLN A 6 -3.01 4.80 0.45
N ARG A 7 -3.23 6.12 0.32
CA ARG A 7 -4.10 6.88 1.24
C ARG A 7 -5.52 6.34 1.29
N ARG A 8 -6.09 6.05 0.13
CA ARG A 8 -7.45 5.52 0.03
C ARG A 8 -7.55 4.09 0.58
N ALA A 9 -6.49 3.30 0.44
CA ALA A 9 -6.41 1.98 1.06
C ALA A 9 -6.45 2.05 2.59
N LEU A 10 -5.73 3.02 3.18
CA LEU A 10 -5.75 3.25 4.63
C LEU A 10 -7.13 3.69 5.13
N GLU A 11 -7.80 4.59 4.40
CA GLU A 11 -9.17 4.99 4.72
C GLU A 11 -10.16 3.83 4.67
N ALA A 12 -10.08 2.98 3.63
CA ALA A 12 -10.92 1.79 3.50
C ALA A 12 -10.63 0.79 4.62
N ALA A 13 -9.36 0.55 4.96
CA ALA A 13 -8.98 -0.34 6.06
C ALA A 13 -9.52 0.18 7.41
N GLY A 14 -9.44 1.49 7.67
CA GLY A 14 -9.99 2.12 8.88
C GLY A 14 -11.52 2.03 8.99
N LYS A 15 -12.23 1.84 7.88
CA LYS A 15 -13.68 1.60 7.83
C LYS A 15 -14.06 0.13 7.93
N GLY A 16 -13.10 -0.79 8.00
CA GLY A 16 -13.33 -2.23 7.95
C GLY A 16 -13.55 -2.78 6.52
N GLU A 17 -13.32 -1.97 5.48
CA GLU A 17 -13.48 -2.36 4.08
C GLU A 17 -12.20 -3.04 3.56
N HIS A 18 -11.82 -4.15 4.20
CA HIS A 18 -10.52 -4.80 4.00
C HIS A 18 -10.28 -5.25 2.54
N ALA A 19 -11.31 -5.77 1.87
CA ALA A 19 -11.23 -6.15 0.46
C ALA A 19 -10.99 -4.95 -0.47
N ALA A 20 -11.65 -3.82 -0.20
CA ALA A 20 -11.46 -2.60 -0.98
C ALA A 20 -10.06 -2.02 -0.77
N ALA A 21 -9.57 -2.04 0.47
CA ALA A 21 -8.21 -1.64 0.83
C ALA A 21 -7.15 -2.51 0.13
N ALA A 22 -7.33 -3.84 0.11
CA ALA A 22 -6.43 -4.75 -0.59
C ALA A 22 -6.40 -4.50 -2.11
N GLY A 23 -7.57 -4.24 -2.72
CA GLY A 23 -7.65 -3.88 -4.14
C GLY A 23 -6.87 -2.59 -4.47
N LEU A 24 -6.95 -1.59 -3.60
CA LEU A 24 -6.22 -0.33 -3.75
C LEU A 24 -4.71 -0.52 -3.58
N LEU A 25 -4.27 -1.37 -2.65
CA LEU A 25 -2.86 -1.73 -2.46
C LEU A 25 -2.28 -2.45 -3.67
N ARG A 26 -3.02 -3.38 -4.30
CA ARG A 26 -2.59 -4.01 -5.56
C ARG A 26 -2.45 -3.01 -6.71
N ALA A 27 -3.40 -2.07 -6.82
CA ALA A 27 -3.32 -1.02 -7.82
C ALA A 27 -2.10 -0.09 -7.58
N ALA A 28 -1.79 0.20 -6.31
CA ALA A 28 -0.58 0.93 -5.95
C ALA A 28 0.68 0.15 -6.32
N ALA A 29 0.71 -1.17 -6.04
CA ALA A 29 1.82 -2.04 -6.40
C ALA A 29 2.11 -2.07 -7.91
N ALA A 30 1.06 -2.17 -8.74
CA ALA A 30 1.21 -2.08 -10.19
C ALA A 30 1.85 -0.76 -10.62
N ARG A 31 1.35 0.37 -10.08
CA ARG A 31 1.91 1.70 -10.36
C ARG A 31 3.37 1.82 -9.91
N LEU A 32 3.75 1.21 -8.79
CA LEU A 32 5.12 1.21 -8.27
C LEU A 32 6.05 0.38 -9.15
N ARG A 33 5.58 -0.77 -9.65
CA ARG A 33 6.31 -1.56 -10.65
C ARG A 33 6.56 -0.77 -11.92
N ASP A 34 5.57 -0.03 -12.41
CA ASP A 34 5.71 0.83 -13.59
C ASP A 34 6.74 1.95 -13.39
N LEU A 35 6.97 2.36 -12.14
CA LEU A 35 7.96 3.38 -11.75
C LEU A 35 9.35 2.77 -11.47
N GLY A 36 9.52 1.44 -11.60
CA GLY A 36 10.77 0.75 -11.30
C GLY A 36 10.96 0.42 -9.80
N GLU A 37 9.98 0.74 -8.96
CA GLU A 37 10.04 0.58 -7.51
C GLU A 37 9.61 -0.83 -7.07
N ALA A 38 10.34 -1.85 -7.51
CA ALA A 38 9.98 -3.25 -7.31
C ALA A 38 9.84 -3.63 -5.82
N ALA A 39 10.73 -3.17 -4.95
CA ALA A 39 10.67 -3.48 -3.52
C ALA A 39 9.40 -2.90 -2.85
N LEU A 40 9.01 -1.69 -3.25
CA LEU A 40 7.79 -1.05 -2.77
C LEU A 40 6.54 -1.75 -3.31
N ALA A 41 6.59 -2.21 -4.57
CA ALA A 41 5.50 -2.99 -5.16
C ALA A 41 5.26 -4.31 -4.41
N GLU A 42 6.33 -5.06 -4.09
CA GLU A 42 6.23 -6.31 -3.32
C GLU A 42 5.69 -6.06 -1.90
N ALA A 43 6.14 -5.01 -1.23
CA ALA A 43 5.61 -4.64 0.09
C ALA A 43 4.11 -4.32 0.06
N ALA A 44 3.64 -3.61 -0.97
CA ALA A 44 2.22 -3.31 -1.16
C ALA A 44 1.39 -4.57 -1.45
N LEU A 45 1.93 -5.55 -2.19
CA LEU A 45 1.26 -6.83 -2.43
C LEU A 45 1.19 -7.70 -1.16
N ALA A 46 2.27 -7.74 -0.38
CA ALA A 46 2.30 -8.47 0.88
C ALA A 46 1.27 -7.93 1.88
N GLU A 47 1.12 -6.60 1.95
CA GLU A 47 0.08 -5.99 2.79
C GLU A 47 -1.32 -6.29 2.27
N ALA A 48 -1.54 -6.23 0.94
CA ALA A 48 -2.84 -6.58 0.36
C ALA A 48 -3.25 -8.02 0.71
N ALA A 49 -2.31 -8.96 0.60
CA ALA A 49 -2.52 -10.36 0.96
C ALA A 49 -2.82 -10.54 2.46
N THR A 50 -2.11 -9.80 3.32
CA THR A 50 -2.31 -9.84 4.77
C THR A 50 -3.68 -9.29 5.17
N LEU A 51 -4.11 -8.20 4.53
CA LEU A 51 -5.40 -7.56 4.77
C LEU A 51 -6.57 -8.48 4.38
N GLU A 52 -6.44 -9.22 3.27
CA GLU A 52 -7.45 -10.21 2.86
C GLU A 52 -7.46 -11.46 3.74
N ALA A 53 -6.28 -11.94 4.15
CA ALA A 53 -6.17 -13.15 4.94
C ALA A 53 -6.66 -12.96 6.39
N THR A 54 -6.38 -11.80 6.98
CA THR A 54 -6.63 -11.55 8.41
C THR A 54 -7.78 -10.59 8.68
N GLY A 55 -8.27 -9.87 7.64
CA GLY A 55 -9.22 -8.79 7.83
C GLY A 55 -8.65 -7.65 8.68
N SER A 56 -7.33 -7.52 8.77
CA SER A 56 -6.67 -6.49 9.55
C SER A 56 -5.34 -6.13 8.89
N SER A 57 -4.96 -4.86 8.90
CA SER A 57 -3.59 -4.49 8.53
C SER A 57 -2.66 -5.07 9.59
N SER A 58 -1.60 -5.80 9.21
CA SER A 58 -0.62 -6.17 10.22
C SER A 58 0.02 -4.88 10.74
N GLY A 59 0.15 -4.72 12.06
CA GLY A 59 0.85 -3.55 12.62
C GLY A 59 2.30 -3.41 12.10
N VAL A 60 2.87 -4.49 11.57
CA VAL A 60 4.15 -4.53 10.86
C VAL A 60 4.04 -3.87 9.48
N GLY A 61 3.01 -4.21 8.72
CA GLY A 61 2.65 -3.62 7.44
C GLY A 61 2.42 -2.12 7.51
N GLN A 62 1.75 -1.62 8.55
CA GLN A 62 1.58 -0.16 8.72
C GLN A 62 2.91 0.58 8.90
N ARG A 63 3.90 0.00 9.61
CA ARG A 63 5.23 0.63 9.78
C ARG A 63 6.02 0.61 8.49
N GLU A 64 6.05 -0.52 7.80
CA GLU A 64 6.71 -0.65 6.50
C GLU A 64 6.04 0.24 5.44
N LEU A 65 4.71 0.28 5.39
CA LEU A 65 3.99 1.21 4.51
C LEU A 65 4.25 2.66 4.88
N THR A 66 4.24 3.03 6.15
CA THR A 66 4.53 4.42 6.56
C THR A 66 5.95 4.82 6.14
N TYR A 67 6.92 3.92 6.29
CA TYR A 67 8.30 4.16 5.88
C TYR A 67 8.44 4.25 4.36
N ALA A 68 7.80 3.34 3.64
CA ALA A 68 7.66 3.32 2.19
C ALA A 68 7.00 4.60 1.65
N THR A 69 5.91 5.05 2.27
CA THR A 69 5.17 6.26 1.87
C THR A 69 6.00 7.51 2.11
N ARG A 70 6.81 7.56 3.18
CA ARG A 70 7.75 8.65 3.43
C ARG A 70 8.82 8.72 2.34
N ARG A 71 9.38 7.57 1.94
CA ARG A 71 10.39 7.49 0.86
C ARG A 71 9.79 7.81 -0.53
N LEU A 72 8.53 7.43 -0.76
CA LEU A 72 7.79 7.75 -1.99
C LEU A 72 7.54 9.25 -2.16
N GLY A 73 7.29 9.97 -1.07
CA GLY A 73 7.18 11.43 -1.10
C GLY A 73 8.47 12.11 -1.56
N GLU A 74 9.63 11.48 -1.35
CA GLU A 74 10.92 11.97 -1.85
C GLU A 74 11.11 11.65 -3.35
N HIS A 75 10.59 10.52 -3.83
CA HIS A 75 10.69 10.11 -5.25
C HIS A 75 9.62 10.75 -6.17
N GLU A 76 8.42 11.09 -5.70
CA GLU A 76 7.38 11.76 -6.54
C GLU A 76 7.63 13.28 -6.74
N VAL A 77 8.60 13.87 -6.04
CA VAL A 77 8.92 15.31 -6.08
C VAL A 77 10.16 15.63 -6.94
N THR A 78 10.80 14.62 -7.53
CA THR A 78 11.95 14.79 -8.44
C THR A 78 11.55 14.53 -9.88
#